data_AF-A0A8J5SQK2-F1
#
_entry.id   AF-A0A8J5SQK2-F1
#
_cell.length_a   1.000
_cell.length_b   1.000
_cell.length_c   1.000
_cell.angle_alpha   90.00
_cell.angle_beta   90.00
_cell.angle_gamma   90.00
#
_symmetry.space_group_name_H-M   'P 1'
#
loop_
_entity.id
_entity.type
_entity.pdbx_description
1 polymer ?
#
loop_
_entity_poly.entity_id
_entity_poly.type
_entity_poly.pdbx_seq_one_letter_code
_entity_poly.pdbx_strand_id
1 'polypeptide(L)'
;MESWFLILLDGRKMRFERVTRELKVTRLFFTLMEELKTIGVGCNDGSKPHTASTDVIVPADHRDRSPVLLLMGGGMGAGKSTVLKRIMKEVFWSGAAANTVVVEADAFKESDVVYQAITSRGHHNDMLQTAELVHQSSTDAAASVLVTALNEGRDVIMDGTMSWEPFVLQTIAMARSVHRQRYRMGVGYKVAVDGTTTEQYWEPVEGAGEPSARRPYRIELVGIICDAYLAVVRGIRRAIISGRAVRVTSQLKSHKRFAGSFRKYCDLVDNASLYSTNTIDGAKLIAWKDGGSRLQVVEEEIGLLDRVSRINEDADGVHELYPDGHPTGGAGSSVWEELVASPARAAIQRELREAILDSEACFPSP
;
A
#
# COMPACT_ATOMS: atom_id res chain seq x y z
N MET A 1 4.37 -8.54 39.92
CA MET A 1 4.96 -8.39 38.57
C MET A 1 3.98 -7.71 37.59
N GLU A 2 2.67 -7.94 37.71
CA GLU A 2 1.62 -7.32 36.87
C GLU A 2 1.45 -5.79 37.04
N SER A 3 1.66 -5.26 38.26
CA SER A 3 1.51 -3.81 38.55
C SER A 3 2.53 -2.93 37.79
N TRP A 4 3.78 -3.40 37.64
CA TRP A 4 4.83 -2.66 36.91
C TRP A 4 4.60 -2.64 35.39
N PHE A 5 4.03 -3.72 34.83
CA PHE A 5 3.69 -3.80 33.41
C PHE A 5 2.55 -2.84 33.05
N LEU A 6 1.55 -2.72 33.95
CA LEU A 6 0.46 -1.76 33.81
C LEU A 6 0.94 -0.31 33.92
N ILE A 7 1.83 0.02 34.86
CA ILE A 7 2.41 1.37 34.99
C ILE A 7 3.25 1.76 33.76
N LEU A 8 4.02 0.82 33.21
CA LEU A 8 4.80 1.04 31.98
C LEU A 8 3.91 1.23 30.74
N LEU A 9 2.79 0.49 30.63
CA LEU A 9 1.81 0.67 29.55
C LEU A 9 1.03 1.98 29.68
N ASP A 10 0.64 2.36 30.89
CA ASP A 10 -0.13 3.58 31.17
C ASP A 10 0.72 4.85 30.94
N GLY A 11 1.99 4.81 31.37
CA GLY A 11 2.97 5.85 31.05
C GLY A 11 3.33 5.93 29.56
N ARG A 12 3.15 4.86 28.77
CA ARG A 12 3.33 4.88 27.30
C ARG A 12 2.16 5.56 26.60
N LYS A 13 0.93 5.18 26.96
CA LYS A 13 -0.29 5.76 26.38
C LYS A 13 -0.39 7.26 26.65
N MET A 14 -0.14 7.69 27.88
CA MET A 14 -0.12 9.11 28.24
C MET A 14 0.95 9.92 27.48
N ARG A 15 2.13 9.34 27.24
CA ARG A 15 3.19 10.01 26.44
C ARG A 15 2.75 10.22 25.00
N PHE A 16 2.12 9.22 24.38
CA PHE A 16 1.59 9.36 23.03
C PHE A 16 0.47 10.40 22.95
N GLU A 17 -0.49 10.35 23.87
CA GLU A 17 -1.59 11.32 23.94
C GLU A 17 -1.05 12.75 24.09
N ARG A 18 0.00 12.94 24.90
CA ARG A 18 0.67 14.23 25.06
C ARG A 18 1.33 14.70 23.75
N VAL A 19 2.18 13.87 23.13
CA VAL A 19 2.88 14.21 21.88
C VAL A 19 1.88 14.47 20.75
N THR A 20 0.82 13.67 20.65
CA THR A 20 -0.24 13.84 19.65
C THR A 20 -1.01 15.13 19.87
N ARG A 21 -1.27 15.50 21.12
CA ARG A 21 -1.94 16.77 21.46
C ARG A 21 -1.06 17.98 21.14
N GLU A 22 0.22 17.91 21.49
CA GLU A 22 1.20 18.97 21.24
C GLU A 22 1.45 19.19 19.75
N LEU A 23 1.55 18.11 18.97
CA LEU A 23 1.85 18.17 17.53
C LEU A 23 0.60 18.23 16.65
N LYS A 24 -0.62 18.27 17.19
CA LYS A 24 -1.87 18.16 16.41
C LYS A 24 -1.96 19.17 15.27
N VAL A 25 -1.66 20.43 15.56
CA VAL A 25 -1.73 21.52 14.57
C VAL A 25 -0.59 21.38 13.55
N THR A 26 0.64 21.16 14.02
CA THR A 26 1.81 20.92 13.18
C THR A 26 1.60 19.76 12.22
N ARG A 27 1.00 18.67 12.71
CA ARG A 27 0.66 17.49 11.92
C ARG A 27 -0.31 17.83 10.80
N LEU A 28 -1.39 18.56 11.08
CA LEU A 28 -2.35 18.98 10.06
C LEU A 28 -1.69 19.82 8.96
N PHE A 29 -0.91 20.84 9.32
CA PHE A 29 -0.21 21.68 8.34
C PHE A 29 0.79 20.88 7.51
N PHE A 30 1.56 20.00 8.15
CA PHE A 30 2.56 19.19 7.45
C PHE A 30 1.91 18.19 6.50
N THR A 31 0.84 17.51 6.94
CA THR A 31 0.05 16.62 6.08
C THR A 31 -0.49 17.37 4.87
N LEU A 32 -1.10 18.55 5.05
CA LEU A 32 -1.57 19.37 3.93
C LEU A 32 -0.43 19.79 2.98
N MET A 33 0.74 20.13 3.51
CA MET A 33 1.91 20.44 2.68
C MET A 33 2.36 19.23 1.85
N GLU A 34 2.40 18.03 2.43
CA GLU A 34 2.75 16.82 1.70
C GLU A 34 1.69 16.45 0.67
N GLU A 35 0.40 16.64 0.96
CA GLU A 35 -0.68 16.49 -0.01
C GLU A 35 -0.49 17.45 -1.20
N LEU A 36 -0.22 18.74 -0.94
CA LEU A 36 0.02 19.74 -1.99
C LEU A 36 1.25 19.44 -2.83
N LYS A 37 2.35 18.98 -2.22
CA LYS A 37 3.56 18.53 -2.92
C LYS A 37 3.25 17.34 -3.83
N THR A 38 2.48 16.38 -3.33
CA THR A 38 2.10 15.17 -4.09
C THR A 38 1.23 15.52 -5.30
N ILE A 39 0.36 16.51 -5.17
CA ILE A 39 -0.49 16.99 -6.27
C ILE A 39 0.30 17.87 -7.27
N GLY A 40 1.41 18.46 -6.83
CA GLY A 40 2.27 19.34 -7.63
C GLY A 40 1.87 20.81 -7.59
N VAL A 41 1.15 21.25 -6.55
CA VAL A 41 0.78 22.66 -6.36
C VAL A 41 1.93 23.40 -5.67
N GLY A 42 2.91 23.87 -6.45
CA GLY A 42 3.92 24.78 -5.93
C GLY A 42 3.32 26.16 -5.65
N CYS A 43 3.49 26.68 -4.43
CA CYS A 43 3.25 28.09 -4.15
C CYS A 43 4.21 28.94 -5.02
N ASN A 44 3.67 29.66 -6.01
CA ASN A 44 4.41 30.72 -6.68
C ASN A 44 4.69 31.81 -5.64
N ASP A 45 5.92 31.83 -5.13
CA ASP A 45 6.36 32.88 -4.22
C ASP A 45 6.44 34.20 -5.00
N GLY A 46 5.68 35.18 -4.55
CA GLY A 46 5.48 36.43 -5.25
C GLY A 46 6.73 37.30 -5.20
N SER A 47 7.43 37.44 -6.35
CA SER A 47 8.06 38.69 -6.77
C SER A 47 8.83 38.53 -8.09
N LYS A 48 8.16 38.84 -9.22
CA LYS A 48 8.67 39.71 -10.31
C LYS A 48 7.64 39.84 -11.44
N PRO A 49 7.47 41.04 -12.02
CA PRO A 49 6.45 41.30 -13.03
C PRO A 49 6.89 40.81 -14.42
N HIS A 50 5.90 40.30 -15.16
CA HIS A 50 5.85 40.13 -16.62
C HIS A 50 7.15 39.77 -17.35
N THR A 51 7.42 38.48 -17.48
CA THR A 51 7.87 37.91 -18.76
C THR A 51 7.12 36.61 -19.00
N ALA A 52 6.79 36.36 -20.26
CA ALA A 52 5.80 35.41 -20.76
C ALA A 52 5.69 34.11 -19.96
N SER A 53 4.44 33.74 -19.69
CA SER A 53 4.02 32.40 -19.32
C SER A 53 4.69 31.36 -20.23
N THR A 54 5.79 30.77 -19.78
CA THR A 54 6.09 29.40 -20.16
C THR A 54 5.05 28.55 -19.45
N ASP A 55 3.88 28.47 -20.08
CA ASP A 55 3.08 27.26 -20.05
C ASP A 55 4.06 26.12 -20.23
N VAL A 56 4.30 25.37 -19.15
CA VAL A 56 5.04 24.12 -19.24
C VAL A 56 4.22 23.28 -20.21
N ILE A 57 4.72 23.17 -21.43
CA ILE A 57 4.07 22.49 -22.54
C ILE A 57 3.89 21.05 -22.10
N VAL A 58 2.70 20.75 -21.57
CA VAL A 58 2.21 19.38 -21.44
C VAL A 58 2.24 18.82 -22.87
N PRO A 59 2.94 17.71 -23.13
CA PRO A 59 2.95 17.12 -24.47
C PRO A 59 1.51 17.00 -24.96
N ALA A 60 1.22 17.55 -26.14
CA ALA A 60 -0.13 17.68 -26.69
C ALA A 60 -0.94 16.36 -26.63
N ASP A 61 -0.25 15.22 -26.68
CA ASP A 61 -0.80 13.86 -26.56
C ASP A 61 -1.54 13.57 -25.23
N HIS A 62 -1.29 14.31 -24.15
CA HIS A 62 -1.90 14.02 -22.84
C HIS A 62 -3.30 14.63 -22.64
N ARG A 63 -3.65 15.70 -23.38
CA ARG A 63 -4.97 16.35 -23.26
C ARG A 63 -6.06 15.63 -24.06
N ASP A 64 -5.69 14.93 -25.14
CA ASP A 64 -6.62 14.27 -26.05
C ASP A 64 -6.90 12.80 -25.70
N ARG A 65 -6.30 12.26 -24.65
CA ARG A 65 -6.54 10.88 -24.20
C ARG A 65 -7.35 10.81 -22.91
N SER A 66 -7.95 9.65 -22.65
CA SER A 66 -8.51 9.35 -21.34
C SER A 66 -7.41 9.33 -20.27
N PRO A 67 -7.65 9.91 -19.07
CA PRO A 67 -6.73 9.76 -17.95
C PRO A 67 -6.72 8.32 -17.44
N VAL A 68 -5.61 7.89 -16.84
CA VAL A 68 -5.42 6.51 -16.39
C VAL A 68 -5.37 6.46 -14.86
N LEU A 69 -6.16 5.56 -14.27
CA LEU A 69 -6.07 5.16 -12.87
C LEU A 69 -5.46 3.76 -12.81
N LEU A 70 -4.23 3.67 -12.33
CA LEU A 70 -3.53 2.41 -12.07
C LEU A 70 -3.71 2.02 -10.60
N LEU A 71 -4.49 0.98 -10.35
CA LEU A 71 -4.64 0.37 -9.03
C LEU A 71 -3.59 -0.72 -8.86
N MET A 72 -2.62 -0.50 -7.97
CA MET A 72 -1.71 -1.56 -7.55
C MET A 72 -2.28 -2.28 -6.34
N GLY A 73 -2.46 -3.58 -6.47
CA GLY A 73 -2.98 -4.46 -5.42
C GLY A 73 -2.01 -5.58 -5.10
N GLY A 74 -2.08 -6.08 -3.87
CA GLY A 74 -1.19 -7.13 -3.39
C GLY A 74 -0.92 -6.99 -1.90
N GLY A 75 -0.91 -8.13 -1.21
CA GLY A 75 -0.71 -8.16 0.23
C GLY A 75 0.61 -7.50 0.66
N MET A 76 0.68 -7.13 1.94
CA MET A 76 1.91 -6.53 2.49
C MET A 76 3.09 -7.50 2.30
N GLY A 77 4.23 -6.99 1.83
CA GLY A 77 5.40 -7.82 1.51
C GLY A 77 5.32 -8.61 0.19
N ALA A 78 4.27 -8.42 -0.63
CA ALA A 78 4.13 -9.10 -1.92
C ALA A 78 5.16 -8.67 -2.99
N GLY A 79 5.92 -7.60 -2.76
CA GLY A 79 6.91 -7.11 -3.74
C GLY A 79 6.35 -6.13 -4.78
N LYS A 80 5.30 -5.37 -4.43
CA LYS A 80 4.68 -4.36 -5.30
C LYS A 80 5.69 -3.38 -5.91
N SER A 81 6.63 -2.88 -5.11
CA SER A 81 7.65 -1.93 -5.56
C SER A 81 8.55 -2.48 -6.67
N THR A 82 8.77 -3.80 -6.72
CA THR A 82 9.54 -4.44 -7.81
C THR A 82 8.80 -4.36 -9.13
N VAL A 83 7.49 -4.61 -9.11
CA VAL A 83 6.62 -4.52 -10.29
C VAL A 83 6.41 -3.07 -10.70
N LEU A 84 6.21 -2.16 -9.74
CA LEU A 84 6.06 -0.73 -9.99
C LEU A 84 7.28 -0.16 -10.73
N LYS A 85 8.51 -0.49 -10.29
CA LYS A 85 9.74 -0.08 -10.97
C LYS A 85 9.83 -0.57 -12.41
N ARG A 86 9.21 -1.71 -12.73
CA ARG A 86 9.15 -2.24 -14.10
C ARG A 86 8.12 -1.46 -14.92
N ILE A 87 6.93 -1.22 -14.38
CA ILE A 87 5.85 -0.47 -15.03
C ILE A 87 6.27 0.98 -15.32
N MET A 88 6.98 1.62 -14.38
CA MET A 88 7.51 2.98 -14.57
C MET A 88 8.49 3.12 -15.74
N LYS A 89 9.09 2.02 -16.20
CA LYS A 89 9.97 2.00 -17.37
C LYS A 89 9.21 1.84 -18.68
N GLU A 90 7.91 1.54 -18.63
CA GLU A 90 7.10 1.42 -19.84
C GLU A 90 6.93 2.80 -20.50
N VAL A 91 6.82 2.81 -21.83
CA VAL A 91 6.80 4.04 -22.63
C VAL A 91 5.72 5.01 -22.16
N PHE A 92 4.54 4.49 -21.81
CA PHE A 92 3.44 5.30 -21.30
C PHE A 92 3.82 6.04 -20.00
N TRP A 93 4.22 5.30 -18.96
CA TRP A 93 4.51 5.87 -17.65
C TRP A 93 5.79 6.70 -17.63
N SER A 94 6.80 6.34 -18.41
CA SER A 94 8.01 7.14 -18.55
C SER A 94 7.74 8.53 -19.14
N GLY A 95 6.80 8.63 -20.10
CA GLY A 95 6.36 9.91 -20.67
C GLY A 95 5.37 10.69 -19.78
N ALA A 96 4.56 9.98 -18.99
CA ALA A 96 3.56 10.57 -18.09
C ALA A 96 4.11 10.90 -16.68
N ALA A 97 5.32 10.44 -16.34
CA ALA A 97 5.87 10.48 -14.98
C ALA A 97 5.86 11.88 -14.34
N ALA A 98 6.14 12.93 -15.12
CA ALA A 98 6.18 14.31 -14.62
C ALA A 98 4.80 14.83 -14.15
N ASN A 99 3.71 14.26 -14.66
CA ASN A 99 2.34 14.70 -14.40
C ASN A 99 1.49 13.65 -13.67
N THR A 100 2.04 12.48 -13.36
CA THR A 100 1.35 11.40 -12.66
C THR A 100 1.34 11.66 -11.16
N VAL A 101 0.19 11.47 -10.52
CA VAL A 101 0.07 11.54 -9.06
C VAL A 101 0.21 10.13 -8.48
N VAL A 102 1.23 9.90 -7.66
CA VAL A 102 1.43 8.63 -6.95
C VAL A 102 0.85 8.75 -5.54
N VAL A 103 -0.11 7.89 -5.22
CA VAL A 103 -0.79 7.86 -3.92
C VAL A 103 -0.35 6.60 -3.17
N GLU A 104 0.47 6.80 -2.13
CA GLU A 104 0.94 5.73 -1.24
C GLU A 104 0.72 6.15 0.22
N ALA A 105 -0.15 5.45 0.94
CA ALA A 105 -0.44 5.76 2.35
C ALA A 105 0.79 5.61 3.26
N ASP A 106 1.68 4.65 2.96
CA ASP A 106 2.90 4.44 3.75
C ASP A 106 3.88 5.63 3.65
N ALA A 107 3.91 6.37 2.53
CA ALA A 107 4.75 7.56 2.40
C ALA A 107 4.31 8.68 3.36
N PHE A 108 3.00 8.86 3.56
CA PHE A 108 2.47 9.81 4.54
C PHE A 108 2.74 9.41 5.99
N LYS A 109 2.97 8.13 6.29
CA LYS A 109 3.38 7.70 7.63
C LYS A 109 4.81 8.11 7.95
N GLU A 110 5.71 7.98 6.98
CA GLU A 110 7.12 8.34 7.14
C GLU A 110 7.32 9.85 7.32
N SER A 111 6.43 10.63 6.72
CA SER A 111 6.40 12.09 6.81
C SER A 111 5.64 12.60 8.05
N ASP A 112 4.91 11.73 8.77
CA ASP A 112 4.12 12.13 9.94
C ASP A 112 5.01 12.57 11.10
N VAL A 113 4.85 13.82 11.54
CA VAL A 113 5.65 14.43 12.62
C VAL A 113 5.53 13.68 13.94
N VAL A 114 4.40 13.02 14.22
CA VAL A 114 4.21 12.18 15.42
C VAL A 114 5.02 10.89 15.28
N TYR A 115 4.99 10.26 14.10
CA TYR A 115 5.79 9.08 13.81
C TYR A 115 7.29 9.35 13.95
N GLN A 116 7.77 10.47 13.40
CA GLN A 116 9.16 10.89 13.51
C GLN A 116 9.56 11.23 14.97
N ALA A 117 8.71 11.93 15.70
CA ALA A 117 8.97 12.30 17.10
C ALA A 117 9.08 11.09 18.04
N ILE A 118 8.35 10.01 17.75
CA ILE A 118 8.39 8.78 18.56
C ILE A 118 9.57 7.90 18.16
N THR A 119 9.82 7.76 16.85
CA THR A 119 10.93 6.94 16.33
C THR A 119 12.30 7.51 16.71
N SER A 120 12.45 8.84 16.69
CA SER A 120 13.71 9.55 17.04
C SER A 120 14.12 9.42 18.51
N ARG A 121 13.23 9.00 19.41
CA ARG A 121 13.51 8.84 20.85
C ARG A 121 14.02 7.43 21.23
N GLY A 122 14.34 6.58 20.25
CA GLY A 122 15.03 5.29 20.47
C GLY A 122 14.16 4.16 21.04
N HIS A 123 12.84 4.29 21.04
CA HIS A 123 11.92 3.27 21.55
C HIS A 123 11.49 2.28 20.44
N HIS A 124 12.45 1.49 19.94
CA HIS A 124 12.20 0.51 18.86
C HIS A 124 11.18 -0.58 19.22
N ASN A 125 10.98 -0.84 20.52
CA ASN A 125 9.98 -1.81 21.01
C ASN A 125 8.52 -1.37 20.80
N ASP A 126 8.26 -0.08 20.54
CA ASP A 126 6.91 0.47 20.39
C ASP A 126 6.57 0.80 18.92
N MET A 127 7.42 0.37 17.98
CA MET A 127 7.32 0.63 16.54
C MET A 127 5.98 0.21 15.93
N LEU A 128 5.47 -0.95 16.34
CA LEU A 128 4.23 -1.51 15.79
C LEU A 128 2.99 -0.74 16.26
N GLN A 129 2.93 -0.36 17.54
CA GLN A 129 1.85 0.49 18.07
C GLN A 129 1.90 1.88 17.46
N THR A 130 3.10 2.45 17.29
CA THR A 130 3.28 3.78 16.69
C THR A 130 2.78 3.82 15.24
N ALA A 131 3.10 2.79 14.45
CA ALA A 131 2.64 2.66 13.07
C ALA A 131 1.11 2.48 12.95
N GLU A 132 0.48 1.78 13.90
CA GLU A 132 -0.98 1.63 13.96
C GLU A 132 -1.69 2.95 14.32
N LEU A 133 -1.10 3.76 15.19
CA LEU A 133 -1.69 5.01 15.65
C LEU A 133 -1.70 6.12 14.58
N VAL A 134 -0.69 6.16 13.70
CA VAL A 134 -0.66 7.10 12.56
C VAL A 134 -1.36 6.54 11.31
N HIS A 135 -1.87 5.32 11.38
CA HIS A 135 -2.46 4.64 10.23
C HIS A 135 -3.65 5.42 9.66
N GLN A 136 -4.59 5.84 10.51
CA GLN A 136 -5.81 6.47 10.03
C GLN A 136 -5.53 7.80 9.30
N SER A 137 -4.68 8.67 9.87
CA SER A 137 -4.36 9.95 9.23
C SER A 137 -3.63 9.78 7.90
N SER A 138 -2.73 8.79 7.81
CA SER A 138 -2.02 8.49 6.56
C SER A 138 -2.96 7.97 5.47
N THR A 139 -3.95 7.17 5.86
CA THR A 139 -4.99 6.66 4.96
C THR A 139 -5.93 7.79 4.53
N ASP A 140 -6.30 8.69 5.45
CA ASP A 140 -7.15 9.85 5.16
C ASP A 140 -6.44 10.82 4.20
N ALA A 141 -5.15 11.09 4.40
CA ALA A 141 -4.34 11.94 3.52
C ALA A 141 -4.21 11.34 2.11
N ALA A 142 -3.92 10.04 2.03
CA ALA A 142 -3.89 9.34 0.75
C ALA A 142 -5.25 9.39 0.03
N ALA A 143 -6.36 9.21 0.76
CA ALA A 143 -7.70 9.32 0.22
C ALA A 143 -8.04 10.75 -0.26
N SER A 144 -7.60 11.78 0.46
CA SER A 144 -7.71 13.20 0.09
C SER A 144 -7.00 13.50 -1.24
N VAL A 145 -5.75 13.06 -1.38
CA VAL A 145 -4.99 13.20 -2.62
C VAL A 145 -5.64 12.44 -3.77
N LEU A 146 -6.11 11.21 -3.52
CA LEU A 146 -6.77 10.38 -4.52
C LEU A 146 -8.01 11.06 -5.09
N VAL A 147 -8.96 11.49 -4.24
CA VAL A 147 -10.20 12.10 -4.72
C VAL A 147 -9.91 13.42 -5.43
N THR A 148 -8.93 14.20 -4.95
CA THR A 148 -8.53 15.45 -5.57
C THR A 148 -7.93 15.23 -6.95
N ALA A 149 -6.96 14.31 -7.07
CA ALA A 149 -6.32 13.99 -8.35
C ALA A 149 -7.33 13.42 -9.37
N LEU A 150 -8.23 12.53 -8.91
CA LEU A 150 -9.26 11.96 -9.77
C LEU A 150 -10.25 13.00 -10.28
N ASN A 151 -10.71 13.88 -9.38
CA ASN A 151 -11.55 15.02 -9.72
C ASN A 151 -10.87 15.97 -10.70
N GLU A 152 -9.55 16.05 -10.77
CA GLU A 152 -8.85 16.92 -11.72
C GLU A 152 -8.50 16.24 -13.05
N GLY A 153 -8.85 14.97 -13.24
CA GLY A 153 -8.55 14.26 -14.49
C GLY A 153 -7.06 13.92 -14.65
N ARG A 154 -6.30 13.80 -13.55
CA ARG A 154 -4.87 13.47 -13.56
C ARG A 154 -4.67 11.97 -13.77
N ASP A 155 -3.54 11.57 -14.35
CA ASP A 155 -3.12 10.17 -14.25
C ASP A 155 -2.73 9.87 -12.80
N VAL A 156 -3.26 8.77 -12.26
CA VAL A 156 -3.08 8.40 -10.85
C VAL A 156 -2.55 6.98 -10.77
N ILE A 157 -1.55 6.78 -9.91
CA ILE A 157 -1.10 5.47 -9.48
C ILE A 157 -1.39 5.34 -8.01
N MET A 158 -2.25 4.39 -7.65
CA MET A 158 -2.63 4.11 -6.28
C MET A 158 -1.91 2.86 -5.81
N ASP A 159 -0.88 3.02 -4.98
CA ASP A 159 -0.19 1.91 -4.31
C ASP A 159 -0.90 1.56 -3.00
N GLY A 160 -1.65 0.45 -3.04
CA GLY A 160 -2.33 -0.07 -1.88
C GLY A 160 -2.31 -1.60 -1.83
N THR A 161 -2.98 -2.16 -0.83
CA THR A 161 -3.16 -3.62 -0.79
C THR A 161 -4.31 -4.08 -1.67
N MET A 162 -5.28 -3.19 -1.95
CA MET A 162 -6.58 -3.53 -2.53
C MET A 162 -7.28 -4.68 -1.79
N SER A 163 -7.04 -4.79 -0.48
CA SER A 163 -7.54 -5.90 0.35
C SER A 163 -8.89 -5.62 1.00
N TRP A 164 -9.43 -4.40 0.87
CA TRP A 164 -10.71 -4.03 1.45
C TRP A 164 -11.71 -3.76 0.34
N GLU A 165 -12.53 -4.76 0.05
CA GLU A 165 -13.37 -4.78 -1.15
C GLU A 165 -14.31 -3.57 -1.27
N PRO A 166 -15.08 -3.17 -0.25
CA PRO A 166 -16.00 -2.04 -0.39
C PRO A 166 -15.31 -0.75 -0.82
N PHE A 167 -14.11 -0.49 -0.28
CA PHE A 167 -13.31 0.67 -0.66
C PHE A 167 -12.87 0.61 -2.14
N VAL A 168 -12.39 -0.55 -2.61
CA VAL A 168 -11.97 -0.73 -4.01
C VAL A 168 -13.16 -0.53 -4.96
N LEU A 169 -14.30 -1.15 -4.66
CA LEU A 169 -15.52 -1.04 -5.47
C LEU A 169 -16.02 0.41 -5.55
N GLN A 170 -16.09 1.10 -4.41
CA GLN A 170 -16.50 2.51 -4.38
C GLN A 170 -15.51 3.40 -5.12
N THR A 171 -14.20 3.12 -5.03
CA THR A 171 -13.15 3.88 -5.74
C THR A 171 -13.26 3.70 -7.26
N ILE A 172 -13.48 2.47 -7.73
CA ILE A 172 -13.73 2.22 -9.16
C ILE A 172 -15.00 2.94 -9.61
N ALA A 173 -16.09 2.85 -8.84
CA ALA A 173 -17.35 3.53 -9.17
C ALA A 173 -17.17 5.06 -9.26
N MET A 174 -16.45 5.66 -8.31
CA MET A 174 -16.08 7.08 -8.34
C MET A 174 -15.24 7.40 -9.58
N ALA A 175 -14.16 6.66 -9.86
CA ALA A 175 -13.32 6.90 -11.02
C ALA A 175 -14.08 6.80 -12.36
N ARG A 176 -15.12 5.95 -12.43
CA ARG A 176 -16.00 5.86 -13.61
C ARG A 176 -16.92 7.06 -13.76
N SER A 177 -17.27 7.79 -12.71
CA SER A 177 -18.25 8.88 -12.73
C SER A 177 -17.66 10.29 -12.54
N VAL A 178 -16.41 10.42 -12.09
CA VAL A 178 -15.74 11.72 -11.82
C VAL A 178 -15.69 12.67 -13.02
N HIS A 179 -15.81 12.14 -14.24
CA HIS A 179 -15.91 12.97 -15.45
C HIS A 179 -17.26 13.71 -15.57
N ARG A 180 -18.31 13.24 -14.89
CA ARG A 180 -19.66 13.82 -14.89
C ARG A 180 -20.00 14.60 -13.62
N GLN A 181 -19.39 14.24 -12.50
CA GLN A 181 -19.67 14.86 -11.21
C GLN A 181 -18.43 14.85 -10.30
N ARG A 182 -18.32 15.83 -9.41
CA ARG A 182 -17.24 15.90 -8.43
C ARG A 182 -17.55 15.04 -7.21
N TYR A 183 -16.51 14.54 -6.57
CA TYR A 183 -16.59 13.78 -5.31
C TYR A 183 -15.81 14.43 -4.18
N ARG A 184 -16.15 14.10 -2.94
CA ARG A 184 -15.36 14.37 -1.75
C ARG A 184 -15.21 13.10 -0.92
N MET A 185 -14.31 13.13 0.06
CA MET A 185 -14.21 12.05 1.04
C MET A 185 -15.54 11.92 1.80
N GLY A 186 -16.00 10.68 1.93
CA GLY A 186 -17.09 10.31 2.81
C GLY A 186 -16.60 10.04 4.23
N VAL A 187 -17.51 9.56 5.08
CA VAL A 187 -17.22 9.26 6.50
C VAL A 187 -16.30 8.06 6.74
N GLY A 188 -16.01 7.28 5.69
CA GLY A 188 -15.22 6.05 5.76
C GLY A 188 -16.02 4.89 6.37
N TYR A 189 -15.31 3.99 7.04
CA TYR A 189 -15.91 2.90 7.82
C TYR A 189 -16.07 3.33 9.28
N LYS A 190 -17.31 3.32 9.78
CA LYS A 190 -17.64 3.64 11.18
C LYS A 190 -18.63 2.64 11.74
N VAL A 191 -18.41 2.25 12.98
CA VAL A 191 -19.35 1.45 13.77
C VAL A 191 -19.90 2.35 14.87
N ALA A 192 -21.21 2.56 14.86
CA ALA A 192 -21.91 3.34 15.88
C ALA A 192 -22.08 2.52 17.17
N VAL A 193 -22.43 3.21 18.27
CA VAL A 193 -22.55 2.61 19.62
C VAL A 193 -23.65 1.55 19.68
N ASP A 194 -24.66 1.67 18.82
CA ASP A 194 -25.76 0.71 18.63
C ASP A 194 -25.37 -0.50 17.78
N GLY A 195 -24.12 -0.56 17.28
CA GLY A 195 -23.63 -1.61 16.39
C GLY A 195 -23.91 -1.36 14.90
N THR A 196 -24.61 -0.28 14.55
CA THR A 196 -24.87 0.07 13.14
C THR A 196 -23.56 0.41 12.43
N THR A 197 -23.31 -0.22 11.28
CA THR A 197 -22.11 0.02 10.47
C THR A 197 -22.42 0.93 9.29
N THR A 198 -21.71 2.04 9.19
CA THR A 198 -21.72 2.94 8.02
C THR A 198 -20.42 2.77 7.25
N GLU A 199 -20.51 2.53 5.95
CA GLU A 199 -19.34 2.35 5.09
C GLU A 199 -19.48 3.14 3.79
N GLN A 200 -18.98 4.38 3.81
CA GLN A 200 -19.07 5.31 2.70
C GLN A 200 -17.76 6.08 2.55
N TYR A 201 -16.96 5.72 1.55
CA TYR A 201 -15.64 6.30 1.30
C TYR A 201 -15.70 7.55 0.44
N TRP A 202 -16.66 7.63 -0.48
CA TRP A 202 -16.80 8.73 -1.44
C TRP A 202 -18.24 9.25 -1.47
N GLU A 203 -18.37 10.57 -1.47
CA GLU A 203 -19.66 11.27 -1.52
C GLU A 203 -19.69 12.20 -2.74
N PRO A 204 -20.72 12.14 -3.61
CA PRO A 204 -20.86 13.09 -4.70
C PRO A 204 -21.11 14.49 -4.13
N VAL A 205 -20.60 15.51 -4.81
CA VAL A 205 -20.80 16.91 -4.45
C VAL A 205 -21.97 17.46 -5.30
N GLU A 206 -23.10 17.70 -4.65
CA GLU A 206 -24.28 18.29 -5.30
C GLU A 206 -24.00 19.73 -5.78
N GLY A 207 -24.53 20.08 -6.95
CA GLY A 207 -24.41 21.44 -7.52
C GLY A 207 -23.03 21.81 -8.06
N ALA A 208 -22.11 20.86 -8.17
CA ALA A 208 -20.74 21.09 -8.64
C ALA A 208 -20.63 21.25 -10.18
N GLY A 209 -21.21 22.32 -10.73
CA GLY A 209 -20.94 22.85 -12.07
C GLY A 209 -21.29 21.94 -13.26
N GLU A 210 -21.34 22.51 -14.46
CA GLU A 210 -21.62 21.77 -15.71
C GLU A 210 -20.65 20.60 -15.92
N PRO A 211 -21.09 19.52 -16.61
CA PRO A 211 -20.23 18.39 -16.93
C PRO A 211 -18.97 18.89 -17.61
N SER A 212 -17.84 18.70 -16.93
CA SER A 212 -16.54 19.04 -17.48
C SER A 212 -16.35 18.29 -18.80
N ALA A 213 -15.71 18.89 -19.80
CA ALA A 213 -15.35 18.24 -21.07
C ALA A 213 -14.32 17.09 -20.91
N ARG A 214 -14.20 16.51 -19.71
CA ARG A 214 -13.23 15.50 -19.33
C ARG A 214 -13.68 14.13 -19.81
N ARG A 215 -12.69 13.37 -20.26
CA ARG A 215 -12.88 11.99 -20.71
C ARG A 215 -13.02 11.06 -19.51
N PRO A 216 -13.77 9.94 -19.65
CA PRO A 216 -13.82 8.92 -18.62
C PRO A 216 -12.44 8.30 -18.40
N TYR A 217 -12.15 7.90 -17.16
CA TYR A 217 -10.92 7.21 -16.81
C TYR A 217 -10.85 5.83 -17.46
N ARG A 218 -9.65 5.48 -17.96
CA ARG A 218 -9.23 4.11 -18.15
C ARG A 218 -8.68 3.59 -16.83
N ILE A 219 -9.19 2.46 -16.35
CA ILE A 219 -8.80 1.87 -15.07
C ILE A 219 -8.00 0.59 -15.34
N GLU A 220 -6.81 0.53 -14.77
CA GLU A 220 -5.88 -0.58 -14.90
C GLU A 220 -5.61 -1.19 -13.52
N LEU A 221 -5.71 -2.50 -13.39
CA LEU A 221 -5.40 -3.23 -12.17
C LEU A 221 -4.09 -4.01 -12.33
N VAL A 222 -3.12 -3.75 -11.46
CA VAL A 222 -1.91 -4.56 -11.36
C VAL A 222 -1.92 -5.27 -10.02
N GLY A 223 -2.20 -6.57 -10.07
CA GLY A 223 -2.12 -7.46 -8.93
C GLY A 223 -0.73 -8.03 -8.76
N ILE A 224 -0.30 -8.15 -7.50
CA ILE A 224 0.94 -8.83 -7.14
C ILE A 224 0.61 -9.89 -6.09
N ILE A 225 1.03 -11.11 -6.38
CA ILE A 225 0.89 -12.25 -5.48
C ILE A 225 2.24 -12.90 -5.22
N CYS A 226 2.37 -13.44 -4.01
CA CYS A 226 3.46 -14.35 -3.67
C CYS A 226 2.94 -15.35 -2.64
N ASP A 227 3.74 -16.37 -2.35
CA ASP A 227 3.54 -17.23 -1.21
C ASP A 227 3.41 -16.40 0.08
N ALA A 228 2.41 -16.73 0.89
CA ALA A 228 2.09 -15.98 2.10
C ALA A 228 3.23 -16.06 3.13
N TYR A 229 3.91 -17.20 3.24
CA TYR A 229 5.05 -17.35 4.13
C TYR A 229 6.26 -16.53 3.67
N LEU A 230 6.57 -16.53 2.38
CA LEU A 230 7.57 -15.64 1.79
C LEU A 230 7.25 -14.16 2.06
N ALA A 231 5.98 -13.76 2.00
CA ALA A 231 5.58 -12.40 2.33
C ALA A 231 5.88 -12.06 3.79
N VAL A 232 5.56 -12.97 4.73
CA VAL A 232 5.85 -12.80 6.17
C VAL A 232 7.35 -12.61 6.40
N VAL A 233 8.20 -13.43 5.78
CA VAL A 233 9.65 -13.29 5.90
C VAL A 233 10.18 -11.98 5.32
N ARG A 234 9.64 -11.53 4.18
CA ARG A 234 9.94 -10.20 3.65
C ARG A 234 9.49 -9.08 4.61
N GLY A 235 8.35 -9.26 5.28
CA GLY A 235 7.85 -8.36 6.31
C GLY A 235 8.80 -8.24 7.50
N ILE A 236 9.27 -9.38 8.03
CA ILE A 236 10.25 -9.44 9.12
C ILE A 236 11.58 -8.80 8.69
N ARG A 237 12.10 -9.14 7.51
CA ARG A 237 13.33 -8.54 6.98
C ARG A 237 13.20 -7.02 6.85
N ARG A 238 12.05 -6.53 6.38
CA ARG A 238 11.77 -5.08 6.29
C ARG A 238 11.70 -4.44 7.68
N ALA A 239 11.13 -5.12 8.67
CA ALA A 239 11.11 -4.63 10.05
C ALA A 239 12.53 -4.45 10.60
N ILE A 240 13.43 -5.39 10.33
CA ILE A 240 14.84 -5.33 10.76
C ILE A 240 15.58 -4.20 10.03
N ILE A 241 15.46 -4.11 8.70
CA ILE A 241 16.27 -3.17 7.90
C ILE A 241 15.76 -1.73 8.03
N SER A 242 14.45 -1.52 7.92
CA SER A 242 13.87 -0.18 7.85
C SER A 242 13.15 0.23 9.13
N GLY A 243 13.09 -0.62 10.16
CA GLY A 243 12.29 -0.34 11.35
C GLY A 243 10.79 -0.23 11.04
N ARG A 244 10.27 -1.02 10.10
CA ARG A 244 8.83 -1.03 9.75
C ARG A 244 8.21 -2.39 9.98
N ALA A 245 7.72 -2.60 11.20
CA ALA A 245 7.01 -3.82 11.59
C ALA A 245 5.53 -3.78 11.17
N VAL A 246 5.02 -4.94 10.75
CA VAL A 246 3.60 -5.16 10.44
C VAL A 246 3.17 -6.43 11.16
N ARG A 247 1.98 -6.43 11.78
CA ARG A 247 1.44 -7.66 12.40
C ARG A 247 1.26 -8.73 11.33
N VAL A 248 1.73 -9.94 11.62
CA VAL A 248 1.60 -11.11 10.74
C VAL A 248 0.13 -11.33 10.36
N THR A 249 -0.79 -11.32 11.33
CA THR A 249 -2.23 -11.47 11.07
C THR A 249 -2.76 -10.42 10.09
N SER A 250 -2.36 -9.14 10.22
CA SER A 250 -2.77 -8.08 9.29
C SER A 250 -2.19 -8.30 7.90
N GLN A 251 -0.96 -8.80 7.82
CA GLN A 251 -0.31 -9.19 6.57
C GLN A 251 -1.06 -10.33 5.89
N LEU A 252 -1.34 -11.43 6.59
CA LEU A 252 -2.09 -12.57 6.05
C LEU A 252 -3.50 -12.17 5.63
N LYS A 253 -4.23 -11.37 6.45
CA LYS A 253 -5.54 -10.81 6.08
C LYS A 253 -5.48 -10.01 4.78
N SER A 254 -4.43 -9.21 4.57
CA SER A 254 -4.27 -8.44 3.34
C SER A 254 -4.10 -9.33 2.10
N HIS A 255 -3.32 -10.42 2.22
CA HIS A 255 -3.13 -11.40 1.15
C HIS A 255 -4.42 -12.16 0.84
N LYS A 256 -5.06 -12.72 1.87
CA LYS A 256 -6.30 -13.49 1.75
C LYS A 256 -7.39 -12.70 1.05
N ARG A 257 -7.67 -11.48 1.54
CA ARG A 257 -8.75 -10.65 1.01
C ARG A 257 -8.47 -10.15 -0.40
N PHE A 258 -7.24 -9.74 -0.70
CA PHE A 258 -6.87 -9.33 -2.06
C PHE A 258 -7.02 -10.50 -3.04
N ALA A 259 -6.45 -11.66 -2.70
CA ALA A 259 -6.52 -12.86 -3.56
C ALA A 259 -7.98 -13.30 -3.79
N GLY A 260 -8.81 -13.29 -2.75
CA GLY A 260 -10.24 -13.62 -2.86
C GLY A 260 -11.04 -12.65 -3.72
N SER A 261 -10.63 -11.39 -3.81
CA SER A 261 -11.37 -10.34 -4.53
C SER A 261 -10.83 -10.04 -5.92
N PHE A 262 -9.62 -10.51 -6.25
CA PHE A 262 -8.90 -10.14 -7.48
C PHE A 262 -9.72 -10.37 -8.76
N ARG A 263 -10.37 -11.54 -8.88
CA ARG A 263 -11.19 -11.88 -10.05
C ARG A 263 -12.37 -10.92 -10.20
N LYS A 264 -13.05 -10.59 -9.10
CA LYS A 264 -14.14 -9.61 -9.08
C LYS A 264 -13.67 -8.23 -9.52
N TYR A 265 -12.47 -7.81 -9.11
CA TYR A 265 -11.92 -6.53 -9.57
C TYR A 265 -11.62 -6.53 -11.06
N CYS A 266 -11.14 -7.65 -11.61
CA CYS A 266 -10.88 -7.80 -13.05
C CYS A 266 -12.13 -7.52 -13.90
N ASP A 267 -13.33 -7.82 -13.41
CA ASP A 267 -14.58 -7.58 -14.14
C ASP A 267 -14.96 -6.09 -14.21
N LEU A 268 -14.40 -5.25 -13.34
CA LEU A 268 -14.78 -3.83 -13.19
C LEU A 268 -13.80 -2.86 -13.85
N VAL A 269 -12.59 -3.32 -14.14
CA VAL A 269 -11.50 -2.53 -14.74
C VAL A 269 -11.35 -2.82 -16.23
N ASP A 270 -10.70 -1.92 -16.95
CA ASP A 270 -10.48 -2.09 -18.39
C ASP A 270 -9.38 -3.11 -18.63
N ASN A 271 -8.23 -2.94 -17.96
CA ASN A 271 -7.10 -3.86 -18.07
C ASN A 271 -6.75 -4.42 -16.69
N ALA A 272 -6.32 -5.67 -16.66
CA ALA A 272 -5.81 -6.29 -15.45
C ALA A 272 -4.55 -7.11 -15.75
N SER A 273 -3.62 -7.14 -14.82
CA SER A 273 -2.46 -8.03 -14.87
C SER A 273 -2.18 -8.57 -13.48
N LEU A 274 -1.71 -9.80 -13.39
CA LEU A 274 -1.32 -10.44 -12.14
C LEU A 274 0.12 -10.93 -12.25
N TYR A 275 0.95 -10.52 -11.30
CA TYR A 275 2.35 -10.90 -11.24
C TYR A 275 2.63 -11.78 -10.03
N SER A 276 3.38 -12.87 -10.23
CA SER A 276 4.00 -13.67 -9.18
C SER A 276 5.39 -13.14 -8.87
N THR A 277 5.72 -12.98 -7.59
CA THR A 277 7.09 -12.60 -7.15
C THR A 277 7.75 -13.69 -6.33
N ASN A 278 7.38 -14.95 -6.55
CA ASN A 278 7.97 -16.08 -5.84
C ASN A 278 9.41 -16.36 -6.27
N THR A 279 9.78 -16.04 -7.51
CA THR A 279 11.09 -16.34 -8.07
C THR A 279 12.14 -15.28 -7.72
N ILE A 280 13.39 -15.72 -7.60
CA ILE A 280 14.55 -14.84 -7.40
C ILE A 280 14.79 -13.94 -8.62
N ASP A 281 14.47 -14.44 -9.83
CA ASP A 281 14.68 -13.76 -11.11
C ASP A 281 13.72 -12.59 -11.40
N GLY A 282 12.86 -12.25 -10.43
CA GLY A 282 11.95 -11.10 -10.51
C GLY A 282 10.49 -11.50 -10.71
N ALA A 283 9.67 -10.54 -11.11
CA ALA A 283 8.22 -10.70 -11.21
C ALA A 283 7.80 -11.35 -12.55
N LYS A 284 7.09 -12.48 -12.46
CA LYS A 284 6.54 -13.24 -13.59
C LYS A 284 5.07 -12.90 -13.80
N LEU A 285 4.65 -12.63 -15.03
CA LEU A 285 3.24 -12.38 -15.37
C LEU A 285 2.50 -13.73 -15.43
N ILE A 286 1.39 -13.86 -14.69
CA ILE A 286 0.64 -15.12 -14.55
C ILE A 286 -0.82 -15.02 -14.95
N ALA A 287 -1.37 -13.80 -15.04
CA ALA A 287 -2.68 -13.57 -15.64
C ALA A 287 -2.73 -12.17 -16.25
N TRP A 288 -3.52 -11.99 -17.31
CA TRP A 288 -3.75 -10.69 -17.92
C TRP A 288 -5.13 -10.60 -18.58
N LYS A 289 -5.63 -9.37 -18.66
CA LYS A 289 -6.87 -8.96 -19.30
C LYS A 289 -6.59 -7.66 -20.04
N ASP A 290 -7.01 -7.61 -21.29
CA ASP A 290 -6.96 -6.39 -22.10
C ASP A 290 -8.36 -6.04 -22.62
N GLY A 291 -8.83 -4.84 -22.29
CA GLY A 291 -10.15 -4.34 -22.65
C GLY A 291 -11.31 -5.26 -22.27
N GLY A 292 -12.21 -5.54 -23.22
CA GLY A 292 -13.39 -6.38 -22.99
C GLY A 292 -13.12 -7.89 -22.94
N SER A 293 -11.86 -8.33 -23.02
CA SER A 293 -11.53 -9.75 -23.02
C SER A 293 -11.75 -10.41 -21.66
N ARG A 294 -11.91 -11.74 -21.65
CA ARG A 294 -11.87 -12.53 -20.42
C ARG A 294 -10.44 -12.61 -19.89
N LEU A 295 -10.28 -12.74 -18.58
CA LEU A 295 -8.98 -12.93 -17.93
C LEU A 295 -8.30 -14.20 -18.48
N GLN A 296 -7.13 -14.03 -19.09
CA GLN A 296 -6.26 -15.10 -19.54
C GLN A 296 -5.31 -15.46 -18.39
N VAL A 297 -5.12 -16.76 -18.15
CA VAL A 297 -4.37 -17.26 -16.99
C VAL A 297 -3.35 -18.30 -17.43
N VAL A 298 -2.20 -18.30 -16.76
CA VAL A 298 -1.23 -19.41 -16.82
C VAL A 298 -1.70 -20.46 -15.80
N GLU A 299 -2.32 -21.55 -16.29
CA GLU A 299 -3.00 -22.55 -15.45
C GLU A 299 -2.12 -23.13 -14.34
N GLU A 300 -0.83 -23.32 -14.60
CA GLU A 300 0.12 -23.88 -13.63
C GLU A 300 0.39 -22.95 -12.43
N GLU A 301 0.30 -21.62 -12.62
CA GLU A 301 0.68 -20.64 -11.59
C GLU A 301 -0.53 -19.98 -10.91
N ILE A 302 -1.69 -19.95 -11.58
CA ILE A 302 -2.89 -19.31 -11.05
C ILE A 302 -3.42 -20.01 -9.79
N GLY A 303 -3.10 -21.30 -9.60
CA GLY A 303 -3.50 -22.05 -8.41
C GLY A 303 -2.97 -21.45 -7.09
N LEU A 304 -1.89 -20.67 -7.13
CA LEU A 304 -1.42 -19.92 -5.97
C LEU A 304 -2.43 -18.87 -5.51
N LEU A 305 -3.10 -18.19 -6.44
CA LEU A 305 -4.14 -17.20 -6.12
C LEU A 305 -5.26 -17.83 -5.29
N ASP A 306 -5.72 -19.01 -5.71
CA ASP A 306 -6.76 -19.74 -5.01
C ASP A 306 -6.31 -20.23 -3.64
N ARG A 307 -5.08 -20.72 -3.52
CA ARG A 307 -4.51 -21.13 -2.23
C ARG A 307 -4.37 -19.96 -1.27
N VAL A 308 -3.82 -18.83 -1.73
CA VAL A 308 -3.67 -17.62 -0.92
C VAL A 308 -5.03 -17.07 -0.47
N SER A 309 -6.08 -17.19 -1.30
CA SER A 309 -7.43 -16.77 -0.93
C SER A 309 -8.04 -17.59 0.24
N ARG A 310 -7.50 -18.78 0.52
CA ARG A 310 -7.98 -19.74 1.52
C ARG A 310 -7.04 -19.93 2.71
N ILE A 311 -5.98 -19.14 2.82
CA ILE A 311 -5.05 -19.24 3.95
C ILE A 311 -5.77 -19.02 5.28
N ASN A 312 -5.26 -19.67 6.31
CA ASN A 312 -5.62 -19.39 7.69
C ASN A 312 -4.85 -18.14 8.16
N GLU A 313 -5.54 -17.01 8.25
CA GLU A 313 -4.97 -15.74 8.69
C GLU A 313 -4.64 -15.67 10.18
N ASP A 314 -5.20 -16.60 10.97
CA ASP A 314 -4.99 -16.74 12.41
C ASP A 314 -4.08 -17.95 12.72
N ALA A 315 -3.29 -18.42 11.74
CA ALA A 315 -2.35 -19.52 11.91
C ALA A 315 -1.22 -19.16 12.90
N ASP A 316 -0.96 -20.08 13.84
CA ASP A 316 0.14 -19.94 14.82
C ASP A 316 1.45 -20.58 14.33
N GLY A 317 1.41 -21.28 13.18
CA GLY A 317 2.58 -21.89 12.56
C GLY A 317 2.45 -22.12 11.06
N VAL A 318 3.57 -22.39 10.40
CA VAL A 318 3.65 -22.59 8.93
C VAL A 318 2.78 -23.76 8.46
N HIS A 319 2.63 -24.80 9.29
CA HIS A 319 1.82 -25.98 8.97
C HIS A 319 0.32 -25.70 8.93
N GLU A 320 -0.14 -24.68 9.65
CA GLU A 320 -1.56 -24.30 9.73
C GLU A 320 -1.93 -23.23 8.69
N LEU A 321 -0.94 -22.62 8.04
CA LEU A 321 -1.12 -21.49 7.13
C LEU A 321 -1.99 -21.85 5.92
N TYR A 322 -1.82 -23.05 5.38
CA TYR A 322 -2.57 -23.55 4.24
C TYR A 322 -3.39 -24.78 4.65
N PRO A 323 -4.74 -24.75 4.50
CA PRO A 323 -5.60 -25.89 4.86
C PRO A 323 -5.24 -27.18 4.12
N ASP A 324 -4.80 -27.07 2.87
CA ASP A 324 -4.45 -28.19 1.99
C ASP A 324 -2.96 -28.58 2.11
N GLY A 325 -2.24 -28.05 3.11
CA GLY A 325 -0.79 -28.15 3.23
C GLY A 325 -0.03 -27.11 2.41
N HIS A 326 1.27 -26.96 2.70
CA HIS A 326 2.12 -25.96 2.06
C HIS A 326 2.12 -26.16 0.52
N PRO A 327 2.12 -25.08 -0.30
CA PRO A 327 1.99 -25.18 -1.75
C PRO A 327 2.98 -26.10 -2.46
N THR A 328 4.10 -26.40 -1.80
CA THR A 328 5.22 -27.19 -2.32
C THR A 328 5.19 -28.66 -1.91
N GLY A 329 4.07 -29.15 -1.36
CA GLY A 329 3.84 -30.57 -1.16
C GLY A 329 3.82 -31.36 -2.48
N GLY A 330 4.99 -31.77 -2.96
CA GLY A 330 5.16 -32.95 -3.83
C GLY A 330 5.95 -32.81 -5.14
N ALA A 331 6.11 -31.63 -5.75
CA ALA A 331 6.70 -31.56 -7.10
C ALA A 331 7.45 -30.27 -7.50
N GLY A 332 7.71 -29.35 -6.57
CA GLY A 332 8.44 -28.12 -6.91
C GLY A 332 9.23 -27.63 -5.71
N SER A 333 10.57 -27.57 -5.89
CA SER A 333 11.51 -26.93 -4.97
C SER A 333 10.94 -25.58 -4.55
N SER A 334 10.50 -25.49 -3.30
CA SER A 334 10.19 -24.19 -2.72
C SER A 334 11.48 -23.38 -2.67
N VAL A 335 11.38 -22.06 -2.87
CA VAL A 335 12.50 -21.15 -2.55
C VAL A 335 13.01 -21.37 -1.12
N TRP A 336 12.17 -21.92 -0.23
CA TRP A 336 12.53 -22.39 1.09
C TRP A 336 13.44 -23.61 1.10
N GLU A 337 13.13 -24.66 0.36
CA GLU A 337 13.99 -25.83 0.23
C GLU A 337 15.33 -25.44 -0.39
N GLU A 338 15.33 -24.57 -1.41
CA GLU A 338 16.56 -24.01 -1.98
C GLU A 338 17.37 -23.19 -0.96
N LEU A 339 16.71 -22.34 -0.17
CA LEU A 339 17.38 -21.52 0.85
C LEU A 339 17.85 -22.35 2.04
N VAL A 340 17.07 -23.35 2.46
CA VAL A 340 17.38 -24.29 3.55
C VAL A 340 18.49 -25.25 3.16
N ALA A 341 18.48 -25.74 1.92
CA ALA A 341 19.49 -26.61 1.34
C ALA A 341 20.73 -25.84 0.84
N SER A 342 20.71 -24.50 0.87
CA SER A 342 21.84 -23.69 0.44
C SER A 342 23.10 -24.02 1.24
N PRO A 343 24.21 -24.40 0.59
CA PRO A 343 25.48 -24.69 1.27
C PRO A 343 26.02 -23.50 2.07
N ALA A 344 25.66 -22.28 1.68
CA ALA A 344 26.08 -21.05 2.34
C ALA A 344 25.37 -20.81 3.69
N ARG A 345 24.23 -21.48 3.94
CA ARG A 345 23.39 -21.22 5.11
C ARG A 345 24.13 -21.40 6.43
N ALA A 346 24.93 -22.47 6.56
CA ALA A 346 25.67 -22.75 7.79
C ALA A 346 26.72 -21.70 8.11
N ALA A 347 27.35 -21.10 7.09
CA ALA A 347 28.29 -20.00 7.27
C ALA A 347 27.54 -18.71 7.70
N ILE A 348 26.46 -18.36 7.00
CA ILE A 348 25.63 -17.19 7.30
C ILE A 348 25.05 -17.27 8.72
N GLN A 349 24.55 -18.44 9.14
CA GLN A 349 24.03 -18.63 10.50
C GLN A 349 25.10 -18.47 11.59
N ARG A 350 26.34 -18.87 11.29
CA ARG A 350 27.47 -18.71 12.22
C ARG A 350 27.85 -17.24 12.37
N GLU A 351 28.01 -16.53 11.24
CA GLU A 351 28.28 -15.09 11.24
C GLU A 351 27.17 -14.31 11.95
N LEU A 352 25.91 -14.65 11.70
CA LEU A 352 24.78 -14.01 12.36
C LEU A 352 24.81 -14.25 13.88
N ARG A 353 25.13 -15.49 14.30
CA ARG A 353 25.23 -15.84 15.72
C ARG A 353 26.38 -15.09 16.41
N GLU A 354 27.53 -14.99 15.77
CA GLU A 354 28.67 -14.22 16.26
C GLU A 354 28.32 -12.73 16.37
N ALA A 355 27.70 -12.15 15.33
CA ALA A 355 27.28 -10.75 15.35
C ALA A 355 26.23 -10.45 16.45
N ILE A 356 25.29 -11.38 16.71
CA ILE A 356 24.31 -11.23 17.80
C ILE A 356 25.03 -11.27 19.15
N LEU A 357 25.91 -12.25 19.38
CA LEU A 357 26.68 -12.37 20.62
C LEU A 357 27.56 -11.15 20.89
N ASP A 358 28.22 -10.62 19.85
CA ASP A 358 29.01 -9.38 19.94
C ASP A 358 28.12 -8.18 20.29
N SER A 359 26.93 -8.09 19.69
CA SER A 359 25.98 -7.00 19.99
C SER A 359 25.42 -7.07 21.42
N GLU A 360 25.17 -8.28 21.93
CA GLU A 360 24.69 -8.51 23.31
C GLU A 360 25.80 -8.26 24.33
N ALA A 361 27.07 -8.57 23.99
CA ALA A 361 28.21 -8.25 24.83
C ALA A 361 28.46 -6.72 24.96
N CYS A 362 28.07 -5.93 23.95
CA CYS A 362 28.17 -4.46 23.99
C CYS A 362 27.07 -3.77 24.81
N PHE A 363 26.00 -4.47 25.19
CA PHE A 363 24.95 -3.95 26.07
C PHE A 363 24.79 -4.87 27.28
N PRO A 364 25.61 -4.73 28.34
CA PRO A 364 25.36 -5.46 29.57
C PRO A 364 23.96 -5.10 30.08
N SER A 365 23.17 -6.12 30.38
CA SER A 365 21.92 -6.02 31.13
C SER A 365 22.11 -5.12 32.37
N PRO A 366 21.10 -4.33 32.77
CA PRO A 366 21.22 -3.33 33.84
C PRO A 366 21.67 -3.89 35.19
#